data_AF-A0A2P2DEH6-F1
#
_entry.id   AF-A0A2P2DEH6-F1
#
_cell.length_a   1.000
_cell.length_b   1.000
_cell.length_c   1.000
_cell.angle_alpha   90.00
_cell.angle_beta   90.00
_cell.angle_gamma   90.00
#
_symmetry.space_group_name_H-M   'P 1'
#
loop_
_entity.id
_entity.type
_entity.pdbx_description
1 polymer ?
#
loop_
_entity_poly.entity_id
_entity_poly.type
_entity_poly.pdbx_seq_one_letter_code
_entity_poly.pdbx_strand_id
1 'polypeptide(L)'
;MDSKERVQLIREGNTAFNAGDIRKAREIFLKTDYKDGLIRLGDHFMYDRKLPMLAFGYYKKAGRQDKVDEIYQRMVYALSVWLGRDKWKVPASANQSNEPQENSTPTLNPDDFKVHPILKAKALEILSSKH
;
A
#
# COMPACT_ATOMS: atom_id res chain seq x y z
N MET A 1 -20.28 -14.34 -12.82
CA MET A 1 -20.64 -15.09 -11.61
C MET A 1 -22.04 -14.71 -11.22
N ASP A 2 -22.93 -15.67 -10.94
CA ASP A 2 -24.29 -15.36 -10.49
C ASP A 2 -24.29 -14.78 -9.06
N SER A 3 -25.28 -13.96 -8.72
CA SER A 3 -25.36 -13.31 -7.40
C SER A 3 -25.50 -14.33 -6.26
N LYS A 4 -26.30 -15.39 -6.44
CA LYS A 4 -26.49 -16.43 -5.41
C LYS A 4 -25.22 -17.26 -5.24
N GLU A 5 -24.58 -17.61 -6.36
CA GLU A 5 -23.29 -18.32 -6.36
C GLU A 5 -22.23 -17.49 -5.61
N ARG A 6 -22.18 -16.17 -5.86
CA ARG A 6 -21.24 -15.26 -5.20
C ARG A 6 -21.45 -15.22 -3.69
N VAL A 7 -22.70 -15.14 -3.24
CA VAL A 7 -23.03 -15.16 -1.81
C VAL A 7 -22.62 -16.48 -1.16
N GLN A 8 -22.85 -17.61 -1.84
CA GLN A 8 -22.46 -18.91 -1.31
C GLN A 8 -20.94 -19.04 -1.17
N LEU A 9 -20.18 -18.62 -2.17
CA LEU A 9 -18.71 -18.57 -2.07
C LEU A 9 -18.27 -17.68 -0.92
N ILE A 10 -18.84 -16.48 -0.76
CA ILE A 10 -18.48 -15.59 0.36
C ILE A 10 -18.68 -16.25 1.72
N ARG A 11 -19.79 -16.99 1.91
CA ARG A 11 -20.04 -17.75 3.15
C ARG A 11 -19.00 -18.83 3.39
N GLU A 12 -18.62 -19.55 2.34
CA GLU A 12 -17.56 -20.55 2.41
C GLU A 12 -16.21 -19.91 2.74
N GLY A 13 -15.87 -18.78 2.13
CA GLY A 13 -14.65 -18.02 2.40
C GLY A 13 -14.59 -17.52 3.84
N ASN A 14 -15.70 -17.02 4.36
CA ASN A 14 -15.81 -16.62 5.76
C ASN A 14 -15.62 -17.80 6.72
N THR A 15 -16.20 -18.96 6.39
CA THR A 15 -16.05 -20.19 7.18
C THR A 15 -14.59 -20.65 7.17
N ALA A 16 -13.95 -20.68 6.00
CA ALA A 16 -12.53 -21.04 5.86
C ALA A 16 -11.62 -20.08 6.65
N PHE A 17 -11.87 -18.77 6.58
CA PHE A 17 -11.09 -17.78 7.32
C PHE A 17 -11.21 -17.99 8.83
N ASN A 18 -12.43 -18.19 9.33
CA ASN A 18 -12.69 -18.43 10.75
C ASN A 18 -12.04 -19.73 11.25
N ALA A 19 -11.91 -20.73 10.38
CA ALA A 19 -11.20 -21.98 10.66
C ALA A 19 -9.66 -21.88 10.55
N GLY A 20 -9.12 -20.71 10.19
CA GLY A 20 -7.69 -20.51 9.99
C GLY A 20 -7.16 -21.01 8.64
N ASP A 21 -8.02 -21.47 7.73
CA ASP A 21 -7.64 -21.79 6.36
C ASP A 21 -7.57 -20.52 5.51
N ILE A 22 -6.52 -19.74 5.78
CA ILE A 22 -6.26 -18.46 5.13
C ILE A 22 -6.00 -18.63 3.63
N ARG A 23 -5.51 -19.79 3.19
CA ARG A 23 -5.27 -20.07 1.75
C ARG A 23 -6.59 -20.17 1.01
N LYS A 24 -7.50 -21.01 1.48
CA LYS A 24 -8.83 -21.16 0.87
C LYS A 24 -9.64 -19.88 0.94
N ALA A 25 -9.64 -19.20 2.09
CA ALA A 25 -10.31 -17.90 2.23
C ALA A 25 -9.80 -16.87 1.22
N ARG A 26 -8.47 -16.81 1.01
CA ARG A 26 -7.84 -15.91 0.03
C ARG A 26 -8.33 -16.15 -1.39
N GLU A 27 -8.31 -17.40 -1.85
CA GLU A 27 -8.76 -17.76 -3.20
C GLU A 27 -10.20 -17.30 -3.43
N ILE A 28 -11.08 -17.55 -2.44
CA ILE A 28 -12.48 -17.18 -2.50
C ILE A 28 -12.68 -15.66 -2.49
N PHE A 29 -12.03 -14.93 -1.57
CA PHE A 29 -12.20 -13.48 -1.45
C PHE A 29 -11.66 -12.74 -2.67
N LEU A 30 -10.56 -13.22 -3.26
CA LEU A 30 -10.04 -12.67 -4.52
C LEU A 30 -10.97 -12.98 -5.70
N LYS A 31 -11.48 -14.21 -5.80
CA LYS A 31 -12.41 -14.61 -6.87
C LYS A 31 -13.72 -13.81 -6.85
N THR A 32 -14.20 -13.45 -5.66
CA THR A 32 -15.49 -12.78 -5.46
C THR A 32 -15.40 -11.26 -5.35
N ASP A 33 -14.19 -10.69 -5.35
CA ASP A 33 -13.93 -9.28 -5.03
C ASP A 33 -14.65 -8.83 -3.75
N TYR A 34 -14.67 -9.70 -2.74
CA TYR A 34 -15.38 -9.43 -1.49
C TYR A 34 -14.54 -8.50 -0.61
N LYS A 35 -14.88 -7.20 -0.65
CA LYS A 35 -14.13 -6.13 0.02
C LYS A 35 -13.83 -6.42 1.50
N ASP A 36 -14.82 -6.83 2.28
CA ASP A 36 -14.62 -7.11 3.71
C ASP A 36 -13.65 -8.28 3.93
N GLY A 37 -13.78 -9.36 3.16
CA GLY A 37 -12.81 -10.47 3.19
C GLY A 37 -11.39 -10.07 2.80
N LEU A 38 -11.24 -9.17 1.81
CA LEU A 38 -9.93 -8.61 1.44
C LEU A 38 -9.35 -7.75 2.57
N ILE A 39 -10.16 -6.95 3.26
CA ILE A 39 -9.71 -6.17 4.42
C ILE A 39 -9.22 -7.11 5.53
N ARG A 40 -9.97 -8.17 5.84
CA ARG A 40 -9.59 -9.17 6.84
C ARG A 40 -8.29 -9.89 6.50
N LEU A 41 -8.06 -10.22 5.23
CA LEU A 41 -6.76 -10.73 4.78
C LEU A 41 -5.65 -9.69 4.95
N GLY A 42 -5.93 -8.44 4.60
CA GLY A 42 -5.03 -7.31 4.84
C GLY A 42 -4.61 -7.24 6.31
N ASP A 43 -5.58 -7.23 7.22
CA ASP A 43 -5.35 -7.18 8.67
C ASP A 43 -4.56 -8.38 9.18
N HIS A 44 -4.90 -9.59 8.72
CA HIS A 44 -4.16 -10.81 9.06
C HIS A 44 -2.67 -10.70 8.65
N PHE A 45 -2.39 -10.25 7.42
CA PHE A 45 -1.00 -10.08 7.00
C PHE A 45 -0.32 -8.91 7.71
N MET A 46 -1.02 -7.82 7.94
CA MET A 46 -0.48 -6.60 8.54
C MET A 46 -0.10 -6.80 10.01
N TYR A 47 -1.02 -7.36 10.80
CA TYR A 47 -0.92 -7.37 12.26
C TYR A 47 -0.50 -8.74 12.81
N ASP A 48 -1.10 -9.83 12.32
CA ASP A 48 -0.79 -11.17 12.84
C ASP A 48 0.55 -11.68 12.30
N ARG A 49 0.76 -11.53 10.99
CA ARG A 49 1.97 -12.02 10.31
C ARG A 49 3.08 -10.98 10.24
N LYS A 50 2.79 -9.70 10.50
CA LYS A 50 3.73 -8.57 10.41
C LYS A 50 4.38 -8.46 9.02
N LEU A 51 3.58 -8.67 7.97
CA LEU A 51 3.95 -8.64 6.56
C LEU A 51 3.20 -7.51 5.83
N PRO A 52 3.55 -6.23 6.08
CA PRO A 52 2.84 -5.07 5.53
C PRO A 52 2.82 -5.02 4.00
N MET A 53 3.88 -5.50 3.34
CA MET A 53 3.94 -5.55 1.87
C MET A 53 2.95 -6.53 1.26
N LEU A 54 2.64 -7.64 1.95
CA LEU A 54 1.59 -8.56 1.53
C LEU A 54 0.21 -7.97 1.80
N ALA A 55 0.03 -7.29 2.94
CA ALA A 55 -1.23 -6.62 3.28
C ALA A 55 -1.61 -5.51 2.27
N PHE A 56 -0.63 -4.77 1.77
CA PHE A 56 -0.80 -3.70 0.78
C PHE A 56 -1.68 -4.11 -0.41
N GLY A 57 -1.41 -5.28 -1.00
CA GLY A 57 -2.15 -5.75 -2.16
C GLY A 57 -3.64 -5.94 -1.88
N TYR A 58 -3.98 -6.46 -0.70
CA TYR A 58 -5.37 -6.67 -0.30
C TYR A 58 -6.09 -5.36 0.03
N TYR A 59 -5.46 -4.45 0.78
CA TYR A 59 -6.04 -3.15 1.08
C TYR A 59 -6.27 -2.31 -0.18
N LYS A 60 -5.31 -2.30 -1.11
CA LYS A 60 -5.46 -1.63 -2.40
C LYS A 60 -6.65 -2.18 -3.18
N LYS A 61 -6.78 -3.51 -3.26
CA LYS A 61 -7.90 -4.17 -3.98
C LYS A 61 -9.26 -3.93 -3.30
N ALA A 62 -9.28 -3.80 -1.97
CA ALA A 62 -10.48 -3.46 -1.20
C ALA A 62 -10.86 -1.97 -1.28
N GLY A 63 -9.97 -1.10 -1.75
CA GLY A 63 -10.16 0.36 -1.76
C GLY A 63 -9.95 1.02 -0.40
N ARG A 64 -9.13 0.42 0.49
CA ARG A 64 -8.78 0.99 1.80
C ARG A 64 -7.55 1.88 1.69
N GLN A 65 -7.75 3.10 1.18
CA GLN A 65 -6.68 4.08 1.01
C GLN A 65 -6.02 4.46 2.33
N ASP A 66 -6.80 4.55 3.41
CA ASP A 66 -6.30 4.79 4.77
C ASP A 66 -5.22 3.79 5.20
N LYS A 67 -5.42 2.49 4.88
CA LYS A 67 -4.47 1.43 5.20
C LYS A 67 -3.27 1.39 4.25
N VAL A 68 -3.48 1.76 3.00
CA VAL A 68 -2.39 1.95 2.04
C VAL A 68 -1.47 3.09 2.49
N ASP A 69 -2.04 4.22 2.91
CA ASP A 69 -1.30 5.38 3.40
C ASP A 69 -0.56 5.05 4.72
N GLU A 70 -1.18 4.28 5.62
CA GLU A 70 -0.52 3.77 6.84
C GLU A 70 0.76 2.97 6.50
N ILE A 71 0.72 2.11 5.48
CA ILE A 71 1.89 1.34 5.04
C ILE A 71 2.96 2.27 4.46
N TYR A 72 2.57 3.22 3.61
CA TYR A 72 3.52 4.18 3.03
C TYR A 72 4.18 5.05 4.09
N GLN A 73 3.42 5.57 5.06
CA GLN A 73 3.97 6.36 6.16
C GLN A 73 4.98 5.56 6.98
N ARG A 74 4.70 4.28 7.26
CA ARG A 74 5.65 3.38 7.94
C ARG A 74 6.93 3.17 7.14
N MET A 75 6.83 3.00 5.83
CA MET A 75 8.00 2.86 4.96
C MET A 75 8.86 4.12 4.94
N VAL A 76 8.24 5.29 4.76
CA VAL A 76 8.94 6.60 4.77
C VAL A 76 9.59 6.83 6.13
N TYR A 77 8.90 6.49 7.23
CA TYR A 77 9.46 6.58 8.58
C TYR A 77 10.67 5.65 8.77
N ALA A 78 10.57 4.38 8.36
CA ALA A 78 11.69 3.45 8.45
C ALA A 78 12.89 3.95 7.63
N LEU A 79 12.64 4.52 6.45
CA LEU A 79 13.67 5.10 5.60
C LEU A 79 14.32 6.34 6.26
N SER A 80 13.54 7.23 6.87
CA SER A 80 14.09 8.43 7.53
C SER A 80 14.95 8.08 8.75
N VAL A 81 14.56 7.04 9.50
CA VAL A 81 15.37 6.49 10.59
C VAL A 81 16.68 5.92 10.04
N TRP A 82 16.62 5.16 8.94
CA TRP A 82 17.81 4.56 8.32
C TRP A 82 18.79 5.60 7.76
N LEU A 83 18.28 6.71 7.20
CA LEU A 83 19.12 7.80 6.66
C LEU A 83 19.75 8.70 7.74
N GLY A 84 19.34 8.55 9.00
CA GLY A 84 19.72 9.41 10.11
C GLY A 84 18.81 10.64 10.21
N ARG A 85 18.17 10.81 11.38
CA ARG A 85 17.19 11.89 11.64
C ARG A 85 17.75 13.30 11.38
N ASP A 86 19.07 13.48 11.48
CA ASP A 86 19.74 14.77 11.34
C ASP A 86 19.81 15.26 9.89
N LYS A 87 19.58 14.37 8.91
CA LYS A 87 19.59 14.72 7.48
C LYS A 87 18.20 15.00 6.92
N TRP A 88 17.15 14.76 7.70
CA TRP A 88 15.76 14.97 7.29
C TRP A 88 15.21 16.28 7.87
N LYS A 89 15.31 17.37 7.11
CA LYS A 89 14.52 18.57 7.37
C LYS A 89 13.11 18.33 6.83
N VAL A 90 12.14 18.17 7.72
CA VAL A 90 10.72 18.21 7.34
C VAL A 90 10.48 19.59 6.70
N PRO A 91 10.08 19.71 5.43
CA PRO A 91 9.67 21.01 4.91
C PRO A 91 8.48 21.47 5.75
N ALA A 92 8.62 22.65 6.35
CA ALA A 92 7.56 23.27 7.15
C ALA A 92 6.26 23.26 6.33
N SER A 93 5.19 22.77 6.96
CA SER A 93 3.85 22.70 6.39
C SER A 93 3.51 23.99 5.64
N ALA A 94 3.28 23.86 4.33
CA ALA A 94 2.58 24.86 3.55
C ALA A 94 1.12 24.91 4.04
N ASN A 95 0.82 25.96 4.79
CA ASN A 95 -0.51 26.49 5.10
C ASN A 95 -0.27 28.02 5.04
N GLN A 96 -0.90 28.85 4.20
CA GLN A 96 -2.21 28.86 3.55
C GLN A 96 -2.17 29.84 2.35
N SER A 97 -2.98 29.60 1.30
CA SER A 97 -3.96 30.60 0.77
C SER A 97 -4.67 30.11 -0.52
N ASN A 98 -5.96 29.81 -0.37
CA ASN A 98 -7.14 30.02 -1.24
C ASN A 98 -7.12 29.95 -2.79
N GLU A 99 -8.22 29.33 -3.27
CA GLU A 99 -8.95 29.43 -4.55
C GLU A 99 -8.69 28.37 -5.65
N PRO A 100 -9.75 27.92 -6.38
CA PRO A 100 -9.73 26.72 -7.19
C PRO A 100 -9.36 27.02 -8.65
N GLN A 101 -8.35 26.34 -9.21
CA GLN A 101 -8.12 26.34 -10.66
C GLN A 101 -7.83 24.95 -11.24
N GLU A 102 -8.64 24.67 -12.25
CA GLU A 102 -8.60 23.74 -13.38
C GLU A 102 -7.37 22.84 -13.60
N ASN A 103 -7.68 21.56 -13.86
CA ASN A 103 -7.05 20.67 -14.83
C ASN A 103 -5.61 21.01 -15.27
N SER A 104 -4.65 20.61 -14.46
CA SER A 104 -3.36 20.15 -14.97
C SER A 104 -2.80 19.13 -14.00
N THR A 105 -2.72 17.86 -14.42
CA THR A 105 -1.90 16.87 -13.73
C THR A 105 -0.49 17.47 -13.60
N PRO A 106 0.04 17.65 -12.37
CA PRO A 106 1.40 18.13 -12.24
C PRO A 106 2.30 17.00 -12.74
N THR A 107 2.92 17.19 -13.90
CA THR A 107 4.01 16.33 -14.35
C THR A 107 5.16 16.53 -13.39
N LEU A 108 5.26 15.66 -12.41
CA LEU A 108 6.35 15.63 -11.44
C LEU A 108 7.66 15.44 -12.21
N ASN A 109 8.51 16.47 -12.21
CA ASN A 109 9.80 16.42 -12.87
C ASN A 109 10.78 15.71 -11.93
N PRO A 110 11.62 14.77 -12.39
CA PRO A 110 12.57 14.06 -11.52
C PRO A 110 13.51 15.01 -10.75
N ASP A 111 13.76 16.19 -11.30
CA ASP A 111 14.58 17.24 -10.69
C ASP A 111 13.85 18.03 -9.58
N ASP A 112 12.53 17.90 -9.47
CA ASP A 112 11.73 18.52 -8.38
C ASP A 112 11.97 17.82 -7.04
N PHE A 113 12.54 16.61 -7.06
CA PHE A 113 12.85 15.84 -5.87
C PHE A 113 14.33 15.99 -5.51
N LYS A 114 14.61 16.61 -4.37
CA LYS A 114 15.95 16.54 -3.75
C LYS A 114 16.20 15.13 -3.23
N VAL A 115 16.68 14.25 -4.09
CA VAL A 115 17.03 12.87 -3.74
C VAL A 115 18.39 12.84 -3.05
N HIS A 116 18.49 12.13 -1.93
CA HIS A 116 19.76 11.96 -1.21
C HIS A 116 20.83 11.31 -2.12
N PRO A 117 22.09 11.78 -2.12
CA PRO A 117 23.12 11.32 -3.08
C PRO A 117 23.31 9.81 -3.12
N ILE A 118 23.22 9.14 -1.96
CA ILE A 118 23.34 7.67 -1.84
C ILE A 118 22.21 6.93 -2.57
N LEU A 119 20.97 7.43 -2.46
CA LEU A 119 19.82 6.80 -3.12
C LEU A 119 19.89 6.99 -4.65
N LYS A 120 20.35 8.16 -5.10
CA LYS A 120 20.61 8.43 -6.52
C LYS A 120 21.71 7.51 -7.06
N ALA A 121 22.82 7.36 -6.34
CA ALA A 121 23.91 6.47 -6.73
C ALA A 121 23.43 5.01 -6.87
N LYS A 122 22.66 4.52 -5.90
CA LYS A 122 22.14 3.15 -5.91
C LYS A 122 21.09 2.92 -7.01
N ALA A 123 20.26 3.91 -7.31
CA ALA A 123 19.32 3.83 -8.43
C ALA A 123 20.05 3.78 -9.77
N LEU A 124 21.12 4.58 -9.94
CA LEU A 124 21.96 4.55 -11.15
C LEU A 124 22.69 3.23 -11.31
N GLU A 125 23.21 2.67 -10.22
CA GLU A 125 23.85 1.33 -10.21
C GLU A 125 22.88 0.26 -10.74
N ILE A 126 21.65 0.23 -10.24
CA ILE A 126 20.60 -0.73 -10.67
C ILE A 126 20.23 -0.54 -12.16
N LEU A 127 20.22 0.70 -12.65
CA LEU A 127 19.95 0.99 -14.06
C LEU A 127 21.11 0.56 -14.96
N SER A 128 22.35 0.73 -14.50
CA SER A 128 23.55 0.29 -15.23
C SER A 128 23.76 -1.23 -15.21
N SER A 129 23.27 -1.94 -14.18
CA SER A 129 23.42 -3.39 -14.07
C SER A 129 22.40 -4.18 -14.90
N LYS A 130 21.61 -3.51 -15.74
CA LYS A 130 20.54 -4.11 -16.55
C LYS A 130 20.89 -4.28 -18.03
N HIS A 131 22.18 -4.18 -18.38
CA HIS A 131 22.73 -4.47 -19.70
C HIS A 131 23.80 -5.55 -19.64
#